data_AF-A0A139Q288-F1
#
_entry.id   AF-A0A139Q288-F1
#
_cell.length_a   1.000
_cell.length_b   1.000
_cell.length_c   1.000
_cell.angle_alpha   90.00
_cell.angle_beta   90.00
_cell.angle_gamma   90.00
#
_symmetry.space_group_name_H-M   'P 1'
#
loop_
_entity.id
_entity.type
_entity.pdbx_description
1 polymer ?
#
loop_
_entity_poly.entity_id
_entity_poly.type
_entity_poly.pdbx_seq_one_letter_code
_entity_poly.pdbx_strand_id
1 'polypeptide(L)' 'MTYLPYIQNTCEYPTRTNGPIEGINNKIKVLKRNAYGFRNYYHFRNRIILITKMFGPKQKGIKQQLVA' A
#
# COMPACT_ATOMS: atom_id res chain seq x y z
N MET A 1 -27.25 -18.94 -2.66
CA MET A 1 -27.24 -18.00 -1.53
C MET A 1 -25.96 -18.13 -0.69
N THR A 2 -24.79 -18.25 -1.32
CA THR A 2 -23.50 -18.45 -0.61
C THR A 2 -22.74 -17.15 -0.37
N TYR A 3 -22.99 -16.10 -1.15
CA TYR A 3 -22.25 -14.84 -1.10
C TYR A 3 -22.95 -13.70 -0.36
N LEU A 4 -24.25 -13.85 -0.09
CA LEU A 4 -25.10 -12.86 0.59
C LEU A 4 -24.49 -12.34 1.91
N PRO A 5 -23.96 -13.19 2.81
CA PRO A 5 -23.36 -12.70 4.06
C PRO A 5 -22.09 -11.86 3.85
N TYR A 6 -21.30 -12.12 2.80
CA TYR A 6 -20.10 -11.34 2.50
C TYR A 6 -20.43 -9.95 1.94
N ILE A 7 -21.51 -9.86 1.17
CA ILE A 7 -22.02 -8.60 0.63
C ILE A 7 -22.55 -7.73 1.78
N GLN A 8 -23.34 -8.30 2.69
CA GLN A 8 -23.84 -7.60 3.88
C GLN A 8 -22.70 -7.07 4.74
N ASN A 9 -21.67 -7.88 5.01
CA ASN A 9 -20.47 -7.44 5.74
C ASN A 9 -19.74 -6.26 5.07
N THR A 10 -19.75 -6.17 3.75
CA THR A 10 -19.14 -5.03 3.03
C THR A 10 -19.96 -3.74 3.22
N CYS A 11 -21.29 -3.86 3.25
CA CYS A 11 -22.19 -2.73 3.49
C CYS A 11 -22.17 -2.24 4.95
N GLU A 12 -22.07 -3.16 5.90
CA GLU A 12 -22.07 -2.85 7.34
C GLU A 12 -20.75 -2.23 7.83
N TYR A 13 -19.63 -2.58 7.20
CA TYR A 13 -18.30 -2.10 7.59
C TYR A 13 -17.62 -1.29 6.46
N PRO A 14 -18.06 -0.05 6.21
CA PRO A 14 -17.58 0.76 5.07
C PRO A 14 -16.09 1.13 5.15
N THR A 15 -15.50 1.10 6.35
CA THR A 15 -14.08 1.40 6.59
C THR A 15 -13.17 0.19 6.39
N ARG A 16 -13.72 -1.03 6.34
CA ARG A 16 -12.97 -2.28 6.31
C ARG A 16 -13.02 -2.90 4.92
N THR A 17 -12.20 -2.36 4.03
CA THR A 17 -12.08 -2.85 2.64
C THR A 17 -10.78 -3.61 2.44
N ASN A 18 -10.81 -4.64 1.58
CA ASN A 18 -9.60 -5.39 1.19
C ASN A 18 -8.75 -4.63 0.15
N GLY A 19 -9.28 -3.54 -0.43
CA GLY A 19 -8.64 -2.78 -1.51
C GLY A 19 -7.19 -2.36 -1.22
N PRO A 20 -6.86 -1.80 -0.04
CA PRO A 20 -5.48 -1.46 0.31
C PRO A 20 -4.54 -2.67 0.32
N ILE A 21 -5.01 -3.81 0.87
CA ILE A 21 -4.24 -5.06 0.94
C ILE A 21 -4.02 -5.62 -0.46
N GLU A 22 -5.07 -5.65 -1.29
CA GLU A 22 -5.00 -6.10 -2.68
C GLU A 22 -4.06 -5.24 -3.52
N GLY A 23 -4.10 -3.92 -3.32
CA GLY A 23 -3.20 -2.97 -3.99
C GLY A 23 -1.73 -3.21 -3.66
N ILE A 24 -1.41 -3.45 -2.38
CA ILE A 24 -0.04 -3.82 -1.95
C ILE A 24 0.38 -5.14 -2.59
N ASN A 25 -0.47 -6.17 -2.53
CA ASN A 25 -0.18 -7.47 -3.10
C ASN A 25 0.06 -7.39 -4.62
N ASN A 26 -0.70 -6.58 -5.36
CA ASN A 26 -0.49 -6.42 -6.78
C ASN A 26 0.86 -5.73 -7.09
N LYS A 27 1.21 -4.66 -6.35
CA LYS A 27 2.52 -3.98 -6.49
C LYS A 27 3.68 -4.94 -6.24
N ILE A 28 3.60 -5.77 -5.21
CA ILE A 28 4.62 -6.78 -4.89
C ILE A 28 4.73 -7.79 -6.05
N LYS A 29 3.60 -8.29 -6.58
CA LYS A 29 3.59 -9.22 -7.72
C LYS A 29 4.24 -8.59 -8.96
N VAL A 30 3.93 -7.33 -9.28
CA VAL A 30 4.54 -6.60 -10.41
C VAL A 30 6.05 -6.45 -10.20
N LEU A 31 6.48 -6.07 -9.00
CA LEU A 31 7.91 -5.95 -8.67
C LEU A 31 8.66 -7.27 -8.85
N LYS A 32 8.08 -8.39 -8.41
CA LYS A 32 8.67 -9.73 -8.60
C LYS A 32 8.83 -10.08 -10.08
N ARG A 33 7.85 -9.73 -10.92
CA ARG A 33 7.90 -10.01 -12.38
C ARG A 33 8.98 -9.17 -13.08
N ASN A 34 9.05 -7.87 -12.78
CA ASN A 34 10.00 -6.96 -13.44
C ASN A 34 11.46 -7.18 -13.02
N ALA A 35 11.70 -7.74 -11.83
CA ALA A 35 13.05 -7.90 -11.30
C ALA A 35 13.76 -9.20 -11.75
N TYR A 36 13.09 -10.07 -12.51
CA TYR A 36 13.62 -11.37 -12.96
C TYR A 36 14.21 -12.26 -11.82
N GLY A 37 13.81 -12.00 -10.58
CA GLY A 37 14.32 -12.65 -9.38
C GLY A 37 15.37 -11.82 -8.64
N PHE A 38 15.10 -11.55 -7.36
CA PHE A 38 16.11 -11.01 -6.46
C PHE A 38 16.95 -12.16 -5.90
N ARG A 39 18.28 -12.06 -6.01
CA ARG A 39 19.19 -13.05 -5.42
C ARG A 39 19.20 -13.03 -3.90
N ASN A 40 18.81 -11.91 -3.28
CA ASN A 40 18.73 -11.74 -1.85
C ASN A 40 17.35 -11.18 -1.44
N TYR A 41 16.67 -11.89 -0.54
CA TYR A 41 15.37 -11.49 0.01
C TYR A 41 15.41 -10.12 0.72
N TYR A 42 16.51 -9.79 1.41
CA TYR A 42 16.64 -8.49 2.09
C TYR A 42 16.57 -7.32 1.11
N HIS A 43 17.16 -7.45 -0.08
CA HIS A 43 17.06 -6.42 -1.12
C HIS A 43 15.64 -6.31 -1.68
N PHE A 44 14.95 -7.44 -1.85
CA PHE A 44 13.55 -7.44 -2.28
C PHE A 44 12.65 -6.73 -1.25
N ARG A 45 12.79 -7.07 0.03
CA ARG A 45 12.05 -6.46 1.13
C ARG A 45 12.31 -4.96 1.22
N ASN A 46 13.57 -4.53 1.16
CA ASN A 46 13.94 -3.11 1.21
C ASN A 46 13.33 -2.34 0.03
N ARG A 47 13.28 -2.95 -1.16
CA ARG A 47 12.67 -2.32 -2.34
C ARG A 47 11.15 -2.23 -2.23
N ILE A 48 10.48 -3.23 -1.66
CA ILE A 48 9.03 -3.14 -1.36
C ILE A 48 8.77 -1.95 -0.43
N ILE A 49 9.51 -1.87 0.67
CA ILE A 49 9.37 -0.81 1.70
C ILE A 49 9.61 0.59 1.10
N LEU A 50 10.60 0.72 0.23
CA LEU A 50 10.90 1.97 -0.47
C LEU A 50 9.75 2.39 -1.40
N ILE A 51 9.21 1.45 -2.17
CA ILE A 51 8.13 1.71 -3.15
C ILE A 51 6.80 2.02 -2.47
N THR A 52 6.50 1.38 -1.33
CA THR A 52 5.30 1.67 -0.55
C THR A 52 5.38 2.99 0.23
N LYS A 53 6.51 3.72 0.16
CA LYS A 53 6.73 5.01 0.86
C LYS A 53 6.37 4.97 2.35
N MET A 54 6.47 3.80 3.01
CA MET A 54 6.21 3.68 4.46
C MET A 54 7.19 4.53 5.28
N PHE A 55 8.39 4.78 4.75
CA PHE A 55 9.38 5.70 5.31
C PHE A 55 9.57 6.95 4.44
N GLY A 56 8.48 7.50 3.90
CA GLY A 56 8.53 8.81 3.25
C GLY A 56 9.00 9.88 4.24
N PRO A 57 9.76 10.90 3.80
CA PRO A 57 10.10 12.02 4.67
C PRO A 57 8.81 12.61 5.23
N LYS A 58 8.74 12.82 6.55
CA LYS A 58 7.65 13.59 7.17
C LYS A 58 7.56 14.92 6.40
N GLN A 59 6.39 15.23 5.85
CA GLN A 59 6.15 16.51 5.21
C GLN A 59 6.54 17.60 6.21
N LYS A 60 7.59 18.37 5.92
CA LYS A 60 7.87 19.59 6.67
C LYS A 60 6.75 20.55 6.31
N GLY A 61 5.90 20.86 7.29
CA GLY A 61 4.77 21.78 7.11
C GLY A 61 5.25 23.07 6.45
N ILE A 62 4.54 23.50 5.41
CA ILE A 62 4.77 24.75 4.72
C ILE A 62 4.54 25.86 5.77
N LYS A 63 5.62 26.52 6.21
CA LYS A 63 5.48 27.72 7.05
C LYS A 63 4.89 28.81 6.17
N GLN A 64 3.60 29.11 6.34
CA GLN A 64 3.01 30.30 5.73
C GLN A 64 3.79 31.51 6.21
N GLN A 65 4.42 32.24 5.29
CA GLN A 65 4.97 33.56 5.61
C GLN A 65 3.79 34.48 5.83
N LEU A 66 3.72 35.05 7.04
CA LEU A 66 2.84 36.18 7.33
C LEU A 66 3.32 37.33 6.43
N VAL A 67 2.52 37.69 5.43
CA VAL A 67 2.73 38.91 4.67
C VAL A 67 2.37 40.07 5.61
N ALA A 68 3.33 40.95 5.86
CA ALA A 68 3.18 42.16 6.65
C ALA A 68 2.33 43.20 5.93
#